data_AF-X0X4U0-F1
#
_entry.id   AF-X0X4U0-F1
#
_cell.length_a   1.000
_cell.length_b   1.000
_cell.length_c   1.000
_cell.angle_alpha   90.00
_cell.angle_beta   90.00
_cell.angle_gamma   90.00
#
_symmetry.space_group_name_H-M   'P 1'
#
loop_
_entity.id
_entity.type
_entity.pdbx_description
1 polymer ?
#
loop_
_entity_poly.entity_id
_entity_poly.type
_entity_poly.pdbx_seq_one_letter_code
_entity_poly.pdbx_strand_id
1 'polypeptide(L)'
;IIVACCNHDTLHYLQEEGEGAFLSRIEDKGEIIQMDGAVSETPERIKQVAQYVKQEINNLGNEFTESWGDVIEQEGYESVKRRSEYIFGKQLSEDFKLQEREFSRAAVLEIIKELRCRAFDGKLSSILRPINGLIKSAEFEAIFKDSPLVEAEHVRKALKEHLSLESGLSKEISEHKKYLKKYITSLTDSIGYVVGLAVIYSKSSGQMNGQPLPIHCQINVGAADMVVAPGKIGDIAKAAGQNVRASIKKVLDNIGAAYVG
;
A
#
# COMPACT_ATOMS: atom_id res chain seq x y z
N ILE A 1 -33.45 -2.03 11.15
CA ILE A 1 -32.50 -1.26 10.32
C ILE A 1 -31.67 -2.28 9.57
N ILE A 2 -31.72 -2.29 8.24
CA ILE A 2 -30.87 -3.14 7.41
C ILE A 2 -29.71 -2.26 6.95
N VAL A 3 -28.47 -2.65 7.25
CA VAL A 3 -27.27 -1.98 6.77
C VAL A 3 -26.56 -2.95 5.83
N ALA A 4 -26.46 -2.57 4.56
CA ALA A 4 -25.72 -3.33 3.56
C ALA A 4 -24.41 -2.61 3.24
N CYS A 5 -23.28 -3.26 3.50
CA CYS A 5 -21.95 -2.74 3.16
C CYS A 5 -21.43 -3.49 1.95
N CYS A 6 -21.17 -2.77 0.86
CA CYS A 6 -20.64 -3.36 -0.37
C CYS A 6 -19.66 -2.42 -1.07
N ASN A 7 -18.84 -2.98 -1.96
CA ASN A 7 -17.95 -2.19 -2.81
C ASN A 7 -18.77 -1.50 -3.92
N HIS A 8 -18.21 -0.44 -4.50
CA HIS A 8 -18.87 0.30 -5.57
C HIS A 8 -19.22 -0.59 -6.78
N ASP A 9 -18.31 -1.49 -7.17
CA ASP A 9 -18.55 -2.44 -8.26
C ASP A 9 -19.75 -3.36 -7.98
N THR A 10 -19.88 -3.81 -6.73
CA THR A 10 -21.01 -4.67 -6.32
C THR A 10 -22.31 -3.89 -6.27
N LEU A 11 -22.27 -2.64 -5.80
CA LEU A 11 -23.44 -1.77 -5.81
C LEU A 11 -23.90 -1.49 -7.25
N HIS A 12 -22.96 -1.18 -8.15
CA HIS A 12 -23.24 -0.95 -9.57
C HIS A 12 -23.84 -2.19 -10.22
N TYR A 13 -23.27 -3.37 -9.97
CA TYR A 13 -23.84 -4.63 -10.43
C TYR A 13 -25.26 -4.86 -9.90
N LEU A 14 -25.50 -4.59 -8.60
CA LEU A 14 -26.84 -4.68 -8.02
C LEU A 14 -27.82 -3.62 -8.55
N GLN A 15 -27.32 -2.49 -9.02
CA GLN A 15 -28.13 -1.46 -9.67
C GLN A 15 -28.48 -1.82 -11.11
N GLU A 16 -27.58 -2.47 -11.85
CA GLU A 16 -27.79 -2.86 -13.24
C GLU A 16 -28.52 -4.19 -13.40
N GLU A 17 -28.19 -5.20 -12.59
CA GLU A 17 -28.76 -6.56 -12.68
C GLU A 17 -29.76 -6.89 -11.56
N GLY A 18 -29.85 -6.06 -10.51
CA GLY A 18 -30.72 -6.35 -9.38
C GLY A 18 -32.21 -6.26 -9.73
N GLU A 19 -33.01 -7.14 -9.12
CA GLU A 19 -34.47 -7.02 -9.16
C GLU A 19 -34.89 -5.63 -8.63
N GLY A 20 -35.77 -4.92 -9.35
CA GLY A 20 -36.26 -3.58 -8.93
C GLY A 20 -36.91 -3.54 -7.53
N ALA A 21 -37.16 -4.70 -6.92
CA ALA A 21 -37.55 -4.84 -5.52
C ALA A 21 -36.43 -4.51 -4.51
N PHE A 22 -35.16 -4.70 -4.87
CA PHE A 22 -34.01 -4.35 -4.02
C PHE A 22 -33.79 -2.83 -4.01
N LEU A 23 -33.78 -2.22 -5.20
CA LEU A 23 -33.64 -0.77 -5.36
C LEU A 23 -34.81 -0.02 -4.74
N SER A 24 -36.06 -0.44 -4.96
CA SER A 24 -37.22 0.23 -4.33
C SER A 24 -37.16 0.22 -2.79
N ARG A 25 -36.62 -0.84 -2.16
CA ARG A 25 -36.46 -0.88 -0.70
C ARG A 25 -35.35 0.04 -0.18
N ILE A 26 -34.34 0.35 -0.98
CA ILE A 26 -33.21 1.21 -0.62
C ILE A 26 -33.46 2.66 -1.03
N GLU A 27 -34.06 2.91 -2.19
CA GLU A 27 -34.33 4.26 -2.70
C GLU A 27 -35.57 4.90 -2.04
N ASP A 28 -36.63 4.13 -1.73
CA ASP A 28 -37.84 4.72 -1.12
C ASP A 28 -37.70 5.01 0.38
N LYS A 29 -36.77 4.33 1.08
CA LYS A 29 -36.64 4.40 2.56
C LYS A 29 -35.22 4.40 3.11
N GLY A 30 -34.20 4.25 2.26
CA GLY A 30 -32.81 4.14 2.66
C GLY A 30 -31.98 5.34 2.21
N GLU A 31 -30.76 5.42 2.73
CA GLU A 31 -29.75 6.40 2.33
C GLU A 31 -28.50 5.65 1.91
N ILE A 32 -27.94 6.00 0.74
CA ILE A 32 -26.67 5.46 0.28
C ILE A 32 -25.56 6.37 0.79
N ILE A 33 -24.85 5.91 1.81
CA ILE A 33 -23.69 6.62 2.35
C ILE A 33 -22.44 6.16 1.58
N GLN A 34 -21.86 7.07 0.81
CA GLN A 34 -20.59 6.82 0.15
C GLN A 34 -19.42 7.19 1.08
N MET A 35 -18.46 6.28 1.20
CA MET A 35 -17.25 6.52 1.97
C MET A 35 -16.09 6.83 1.02
N ASP A 36 -15.45 7.97 1.21
CA ASP A 36 -14.26 8.35 0.45
C ASP A 36 -13.06 7.47 0.83
N GLY A 37 -12.35 6.97 -0.18
CA GLY A 37 -11.12 6.20 0.01
C GLY A 37 -9.92 7.02 0.52
N ALA A 38 -10.01 8.35 0.49
CA ALA A 38 -8.99 9.24 1.04
C ALA A 38 -9.58 10.57 1.50
N VAL A 39 -9.02 11.13 2.57
CA VAL A 39 -9.44 12.38 3.22
C VAL A 39 -8.31 13.40 3.21
N SER A 40 -8.62 14.69 3.01
CA SER A 40 -7.61 15.75 3.13
C SER A 40 -6.93 15.78 4.50
N GLU A 41 -5.64 16.11 4.51
CA GLU A 41 -4.88 16.22 5.75
C GLU A 41 -5.16 17.56 6.43
N THR A 42 -5.86 17.52 7.58
CA THR A 42 -6.09 18.69 8.45
C THR A 42 -5.61 18.40 9.88
N PRO A 43 -5.29 19.42 10.69
CA PRO A 43 -4.89 19.23 12.08
C PRO A 43 -5.90 18.44 12.92
N GLU A 44 -7.20 18.60 12.66
CA GLU A 44 -8.27 17.85 13.32
C GLU A 44 -8.22 16.37 12.94
N ARG A 45 -8.03 16.07 11.65
CA ARG A 45 -7.93 14.68 11.16
C ARG A 45 -6.67 13.99 11.65
N ILE A 46 -5.56 14.71 11.77
CA ILE A 46 -4.34 14.17 12.40
C ILE A 46 -4.62 13.75 13.85
N LYS A 47 -5.38 14.56 14.61
CA LYS A 47 -5.81 14.19 15.97
C LYS A 47 -6.74 12.97 15.96
N GLN A 48 -7.66 12.90 15.01
CA GLN A 48 -8.54 11.73 14.85
C GLN A 48 -7.75 10.46 14.53
N VAL A 49 -6.69 10.53 13.71
CA VAL A 49 -5.81 9.38 13.46
C VAL A 49 -5.11 8.95 14.77
N ALA A 50 -4.63 9.89 15.57
CA ALA A 50 -4.04 9.56 16.87
C ALA A 50 -5.06 8.92 17.83
N GLN A 51 -6.31 9.40 17.84
CA GLN A 51 -7.40 8.79 18.60
C GLN A 51 -7.74 7.38 18.09
N TYR A 52 -7.77 7.20 16.78
CA TYR A 52 -7.97 5.89 16.15
C TYR A 52 -6.86 4.91 16.53
N VAL A 53 -5.59 5.33 16.49
CA VAL A 53 -4.47 4.49 16.97
C VAL A 53 -4.68 4.13 18.43
N LYS A 54 -5.08 5.08 19.28
CA LYS A 54 -5.37 4.81 20.69
C LYS A 54 -6.52 3.81 20.88
N GLN A 55 -7.56 3.92 20.07
CA GLN A 55 -8.69 3.00 20.09
C GLN A 55 -8.26 1.58 19.70
N GLU A 56 -7.43 1.44 18.66
CA GLU A 56 -6.93 0.12 18.24
C GLU A 56 -6.04 -0.54 19.31
N ILE A 57 -5.21 0.24 20.02
CA ILE A 57 -4.42 -0.26 21.17
C ILE A 57 -5.34 -0.81 22.25
N ASN A 58 -6.38 -0.05 22.63
CA ASN A 58 -7.33 -0.48 23.66
C ASN A 58 -8.11 -1.73 23.22
N ASN A 59 -8.50 -1.80 21.94
CA ASN A 59 -9.15 -2.97 21.38
C ASN A 59 -8.23 -4.21 21.44
N LEU A 60 -6.93 -4.04 21.17
CA LEU A 60 -5.97 -5.13 21.27
C LEU A 60 -5.78 -5.61 22.72
N GLY A 61 -5.74 -4.70 23.69
CA GLY A 61 -5.70 -5.04 25.11
C GLY A 61 -6.91 -5.86 25.56
N ASN A 62 -8.11 -5.51 25.07
CA ASN A 62 -9.32 -6.30 25.28
C ASN A 62 -9.21 -7.69 24.63
N GLU A 63 -8.72 -7.77 23.38
CA GLU A 63 -8.50 -9.06 22.69
C GLU A 63 -7.52 -9.95 23.47
N PHE A 64 -6.46 -9.39 24.05
CA PHE A 64 -5.53 -10.13 24.90
C PHE A 64 -6.20 -10.64 26.17
N THR A 65 -7.03 -9.82 26.81
CA THR A 65 -7.74 -10.21 28.02
C THR A 65 -8.78 -11.29 27.74
N GLU A 66 -9.53 -11.19 26.64
CA GLU A 66 -10.50 -12.22 26.23
C GLU A 66 -9.83 -13.53 25.83
N SER A 67 -8.69 -13.47 25.15
CA SER A 67 -8.02 -14.67 24.62
C SER A 67 -7.12 -15.36 25.64
N TRP A 68 -6.49 -14.59 26.53
CA TRP A 68 -5.45 -15.08 27.44
C TRP A 68 -5.76 -14.84 28.91
N GLY A 69 -6.84 -14.14 29.27
CA GLY A 69 -7.20 -13.83 30.65
C GLY A 69 -7.31 -15.07 31.52
N ASP A 70 -8.10 -16.06 31.10
CA ASP A 70 -8.28 -17.32 31.83
C ASP A 70 -6.95 -18.08 32.02
N VAL A 71 -6.08 -18.04 31.01
CA VAL A 71 -4.77 -18.72 31.05
C VAL A 71 -3.82 -17.99 32.00
N ILE A 72 -3.84 -16.65 31.99
CA ILE A 72 -3.03 -15.83 32.89
C ILE A 72 -3.45 -16.05 34.35
N GLU A 73 -4.76 -16.13 34.61
CA GLU A 73 -5.30 -16.36 35.95
C GLU A 73 -5.01 -17.77 36.48
N GLN A 74 -5.13 -18.80 35.63
CA GLN A 74 -4.98 -20.19 36.06
C GLN A 74 -3.53 -20.70 36.04
N GLU A 75 -2.74 -20.31 35.03
CA GLU A 75 -1.42 -20.89 34.77
C GLU A 75 -0.26 -19.88 34.91
N GLY A 76 -0.57 -18.58 35.03
CA GLY A 76 0.43 -17.52 35.14
C GLY A 76 1.18 -17.22 33.83
N TYR A 77 2.06 -16.21 33.88
CA TYR A 77 2.76 -15.70 32.70
C TYR A 77 3.81 -16.66 32.11
N GLU A 78 4.33 -17.62 32.88
CA GLU A 78 5.29 -18.61 32.38
C GLU A 78 4.68 -19.53 31.31
N SER A 79 3.44 -19.97 31.50
CA SER A 79 2.71 -20.77 30.51
C SER A 79 2.39 -19.96 29.25
N VAL A 80 1.98 -18.70 29.41
CA VAL A 80 1.74 -17.78 28.28
C VAL A 80 3.01 -17.58 27.46
N LYS A 81 4.15 -17.40 28.13
CA LYS A 81 5.47 -17.31 27.46
C LYS A 81 5.76 -18.57 26.64
N ARG A 82 5.69 -19.77 27.25
CA ARG A 82 5.99 -21.03 26.53
C ARG A 82 5.10 -21.24 25.30
N ARG A 83 3.79 -20.95 25.42
CA ARG A 83 2.85 -21.03 24.29
C ARG A 83 3.15 -19.98 23.24
N SER A 84 3.51 -18.76 23.64
CA SER A 84 3.90 -17.68 22.72
C SER A 84 5.20 -18.03 21.97
N GLU A 85 6.22 -18.58 22.65
CA GLU A 85 7.45 -19.06 22.00
C GLU A 85 7.15 -20.14 20.96
N TYR A 86 6.20 -21.05 21.25
CA TYR A 86 5.75 -22.06 20.29
C TYR A 86 5.03 -21.45 19.08
N ILE A 87 4.12 -20.49 19.30
CA ILE A 87 3.34 -19.85 18.24
C ILE A 87 4.23 -18.98 17.34
N PHE A 88 5.11 -18.18 17.93
CA PHE A 88 5.95 -17.23 17.19
C PHE A 88 7.26 -17.84 16.70
N GLY A 89 7.66 -19.00 17.22
CA GLY A 89 8.91 -19.68 16.87
C GLY A 89 10.16 -18.90 17.24
N LYS A 90 10.07 -18.00 18.23
CA LYS A 90 11.17 -17.15 18.70
C LYS A 90 11.30 -17.29 20.22
N GLN A 91 12.53 -17.26 20.72
CA GLN A 91 12.79 -17.24 22.16
C GLN A 91 12.44 -15.86 22.72
N LEU A 92 11.67 -15.85 23.81
CA LEU A 92 11.19 -14.63 24.45
C LEU A 92 11.98 -14.34 25.73
N SER A 93 12.04 -13.07 26.10
CA SER A 93 12.68 -12.62 27.33
C SER A 93 11.99 -13.19 28.58
N GLU A 94 12.69 -13.22 29.72
CA GLU A 94 12.15 -13.70 30.99
C GLU A 94 11.05 -12.78 31.54
N ASP A 95 11.14 -11.48 31.27
CA ASP A 95 10.16 -10.48 31.70
C ASP A 95 8.99 -10.28 30.73
N PHE A 96 8.76 -11.24 29.82
CA PHE A 96 7.73 -11.14 28.80
C PHE A 96 6.34 -10.99 29.42
N LYS A 97 5.70 -9.86 29.11
CA LYS A 97 4.31 -9.57 29.47
C LYS A 97 3.51 -9.23 28.22
N LEU A 98 2.45 -10.00 27.99
CA LEU A 98 1.47 -9.74 26.95
C LEU A 98 0.49 -8.67 27.44
N GLN A 99 0.90 -7.42 27.32
CA GLN A 99 0.12 -6.24 27.71
C GLN A 99 0.21 -5.20 26.60
N GLU A 100 -0.86 -4.44 26.40
CA GLU A 100 -0.85 -3.34 25.42
C GLU A 100 0.17 -2.26 25.80
N ARG A 101 0.76 -1.62 24.79
CA ARG A 101 1.77 -0.57 24.99
C ARG A 101 1.37 0.71 24.29
N GLU A 102 1.59 1.82 24.97
CA GLU A 102 1.28 3.14 24.40
C GLU A 102 2.23 3.47 23.25
N PHE A 103 1.70 4.14 22.23
CA PHE A 103 2.49 4.61 21.10
C PHE A 103 3.12 5.96 21.40
N SER A 104 4.42 6.06 21.12
CA SER A 104 5.11 7.35 21.14
C SER A 104 4.58 8.27 20.03
N ARG A 105 4.74 9.59 20.21
CA ARG A 105 4.41 10.58 19.18
C ARG A 105 5.11 10.29 17.85
N ALA A 106 6.35 9.82 17.89
CA ALA A 106 7.12 9.48 16.69
C ALA A 106 6.52 8.27 15.95
N ALA A 107 6.03 7.26 16.67
CA ALA A 107 5.38 6.10 16.08
C ALA A 107 4.06 6.48 15.39
N VAL A 108 3.23 7.31 16.03
CA VAL A 108 1.99 7.81 15.43
C VAL A 108 2.27 8.61 14.14
N LEU A 109 3.33 9.40 14.12
CA LEU A 109 3.74 10.14 12.91
C LEU A 109 4.17 9.22 11.77
N GLU A 110 4.84 8.10 12.04
CA GLU A 110 5.15 7.11 11.00
C GLU A 110 3.88 6.44 10.45
N ILE A 111 2.86 6.18 11.29
CA ILE A 111 1.56 5.67 10.82
C ILE A 111 0.86 6.70 9.92
N ILE A 112 0.84 7.97 10.30
CA ILE A 112 0.25 9.05 9.49
C ILE A 112 0.99 9.18 8.16
N LYS A 113 2.31 9.08 8.17
CA LYS A 113 3.12 9.08 6.95
C LYS A 113 2.77 7.91 6.03
N GLU A 114 2.57 6.71 6.58
CA GLU A 114 2.14 5.55 5.80
C GLU A 114 0.74 5.76 5.20
N LEU A 115 -0.21 6.31 5.98
CA LEU A 115 -1.54 6.68 5.49
C LEU A 115 -1.47 7.68 4.33
N ARG A 116 -0.54 8.64 4.40
CA ARG A 116 -0.27 9.61 3.32
C ARG A 116 0.33 8.93 2.09
N CYS A 117 1.26 8.00 2.28
CA CYS A 117 1.90 7.26 1.18
C CYS A 117 0.93 6.33 0.43
N ARG A 118 -0.11 5.82 1.09
CA ARG A 118 -1.16 5.00 0.47
C ARG A 118 -2.26 5.81 -0.23
N ALA A 119 -2.27 7.12 0.00
CA ALA A 119 -3.17 8.04 -0.66
C ALA A 119 -2.46 8.82 -1.76
N PHE A 120 -3.23 9.61 -2.49
CA PHE A 120 -2.76 10.50 -3.55
C PHE A 120 -2.94 11.96 -3.14
N ASP A 121 -2.15 12.87 -3.73
CA ASP A 121 -2.33 14.32 -3.63
C ASP A 121 -2.31 14.89 -2.20
N GLY A 122 -1.41 14.37 -1.35
CA GLY A 122 -1.26 14.85 0.03
C GLY A 122 -2.46 14.56 0.95
N LYS A 123 -3.37 13.66 0.55
CA LYS A 123 -4.46 13.15 1.38
C LYS A 123 -3.96 12.01 2.29
N LEU A 124 -4.80 11.60 3.24
CA LEU A 124 -4.63 10.41 4.07
C LEU A 124 -5.58 9.33 3.59
N SER A 125 -5.13 8.08 3.54
CA SER A 125 -5.98 6.94 3.17
C SER A 125 -7.08 6.72 4.22
N SER A 126 -8.31 6.48 3.78
CA SER A 126 -9.41 6.05 4.64
C SER A 126 -9.50 4.53 4.76
N ILE A 127 -8.60 3.80 4.09
CA ILE A 127 -8.58 2.33 4.10
C ILE A 127 -7.77 1.88 5.32
N LEU A 128 -8.44 1.79 6.47
CA LEU A 128 -7.79 1.57 7.76
C LEU A 128 -7.42 0.10 8.02
N ARG A 129 -8.13 -0.89 7.45
CA ARG A 129 -7.92 -2.32 7.76
C ARG A 129 -6.46 -2.78 7.63
N PRO A 130 -5.70 -2.45 6.57
CA PRO A 130 -4.28 -2.78 6.49
C PRO A 130 -3.41 -2.08 7.54
N ILE A 131 -3.85 -0.91 8.03
CA ILE A 131 -3.18 -0.16 9.09
C ILE A 131 -3.45 -0.80 10.46
N ASN A 132 -4.64 -1.36 10.71
CA ASN A 132 -4.88 -2.15 11.92
C ASN A 132 -3.86 -3.31 12.02
N GLY A 133 -3.64 -4.03 10.91
CA GLY A 133 -2.62 -5.09 10.86
C GLY A 133 -1.22 -4.59 11.17
N LEU A 134 -0.85 -3.42 10.64
CA LEU A 134 0.43 -2.78 10.94
C LEU A 134 0.58 -2.38 12.41
N ILE A 135 -0.46 -1.80 13.01
CA ILE A 135 -0.47 -1.38 14.43
C ILE A 135 -0.24 -2.61 15.31
N LYS A 136 -0.99 -3.70 15.09
CA LYS A 136 -0.83 -4.95 15.84
C LYS A 136 0.57 -5.53 15.69
N SER A 137 1.12 -5.57 14.47
CA SER A 137 2.50 -6.03 14.26
C SER A 137 3.55 -5.15 14.95
N ALA A 138 3.35 -3.83 14.98
CA ALA A 138 4.25 -2.90 15.66
C ALA A 138 4.23 -3.09 17.18
N GLU A 139 3.07 -3.40 17.75
CA GLU A 139 2.96 -3.75 19.17
C GLU A 139 3.69 -5.05 19.49
N PHE A 140 3.47 -6.12 18.73
CA PHE A 140 4.20 -7.37 18.94
C PHE A 140 5.72 -7.18 18.85
N GLU A 141 6.19 -6.36 17.90
CA GLU A 141 7.61 -6.03 17.78
C GLU A 141 8.16 -5.23 18.97
N ALA A 142 7.36 -4.33 19.54
CA ALA A 142 7.72 -3.70 20.81
C ALA A 142 7.75 -4.74 21.94
N ILE A 143 6.74 -5.62 22.00
CA ILE A 143 6.61 -6.71 22.98
C ILE A 143 7.84 -7.61 22.99
N PHE A 144 8.27 -8.08 21.82
CA PHE A 144 9.45 -8.94 21.69
C PHE A 144 10.76 -8.27 22.10
N LYS A 145 10.82 -6.94 22.08
CA LYS A 145 11.99 -6.18 22.52
C LYS A 145 11.92 -5.69 23.97
N ASP A 146 10.85 -6.02 24.71
CA ASP A 146 10.55 -5.49 26.04
C ASP A 146 10.64 -3.95 26.14
N SER A 147 10.34 -3.25 25.05
CA SER A 147 10.35 -1.80 25.05
C SER A 147 9.11 -1.25 25.78
N PRO A 148 9.24 -0.25 26.67
CA PRO A 148 8.10 0.28 27.43
C PRO A 148 7.06 0.98 26.55
N LEU A 149 7.46 1.48 25.37
CA LEU A 149 6.62 2.24 24.45
C LEU A 149 6.83 1.74 23.02
N VAL A 150 5.82 1.90 22.17
CA VAL A 150 6.00 1.66 20.73
C VAL A 150 6.68 2.87 20.10
N GLU A 151 7.93 2.68 19.68
CA GLU A 151 8.71 3.67 18.96
C GLU A 151 8.60 3.55 17.44
N ALA A 152 9.04 4.59 16.73
CA ALA A 152 9.05 4.63 15.26
C ALA A 152 9.85 3.48 14.64
N GLU A 153 10.88 2.98 15.33
CA GLU A 153 11.67 1.84 14.87
C GLU A 153 10.84 0.55 14.78
N HIS A 154 9.94 0.32 15.74
CA HIS A 154 9.05 -0.85 15.76
C HIS A 154 8.06 -0.78 14.60
N VAL A 155 7.45 0.39 14.38
CA VAL A 155 6.54 0.62 13.23
C VAL A 155 7.27 0.38 11.91
N ARG A 156 8.51 0.88 11.76
CA ARG A 156 9.29 0.68 10.53
C ARG A 156 9.69 -0.77 10.31
N LYS A 157 9.94 -1.53 11.37
CA LYS A 157 10.21 -2.98 11.28
C LYS A 157 8.94 -3.74 10.92
N ALA A 158 7.82 -3.44 11.58
CA ALA A 158 6.51 -3.99 11.27
C ALA A 158 6.11 -3.70 9.81
N LEU A 159 6.38 -2.51 9.28
CA LEU A 159 6.16 -2.19 7.86
C LEU A 159 6.93 -3.12 6.92
N LYS A 160 8.20 -3.43 7.23
CA LYS A 160 9.02 -4.36 6.43
C LYS A 160 8.50 -5.79 6.51
N GLU A 161 8.02 -6.21 7.66
CA GLU A 161 7.48 -7.57 7.86
C GLU A 161 6.08 -7.72 7.25
N HIS A 162 5.23 -6.70 7.38
CA HIS A 162 3.92 -6.65 6.73
C HIS A 162 4.04 -6.62 5.19
N LEU A 163 5.11 -6.01 4.66
CA LEU A 163 5.51 -6.12 3.24
C LEU A 163 5.98 -7.54 2.87
N SER A 164 6.53 -8.27 3.87
CA SER A 164 7.09 -9.60 3.69
C SER A 164 6.06 -10.73 3.78
N LEU A 165 4.87 -10.51 4.35
CA LEU A 165 3.80 -11.53 4.40
C LEU A 165 3.10 -11.71 3.04
N GLU A 166 3.19 -10.73 2.12
CA GLU A 166 2.96 -10.90 0.67
C GLU A 166 4.15 -11.66 0.02
N SER A 167 4.57 -12.74 0.68
CA SER A 167 5.91 -13.36 0.68
C SER A 167 6.41 -13.92 -0.64
N GLY A 168 5.56 -14.08 -1.66
CA GLY A 168 5.98 -14.45 -3.01
C GLY A 168 6.48 -13.27 -3.83
N LEU A 169 5.67 -12.21 -3.94
CA LEU A 169 5.96 -11.08 -4.82
C LEU A 169 7.13 -10.22 -4.33
N SER A 170 7.26 -9.99 -3.02
CA SER A 170 8.29 -9.08 -2.50
C SER A 170 9.72 -9.57 -2.73
N LYS A 171 9.96 -10.89 -2.68
CA LYS A 171 11.27 -11.48 -2.98
C LYS A 171 11.58 -11.38 -4.47
N GLU A 172 10.65 -11.79 -5.32
CA GLU A 172 10.80 -11.70 -6.78
C GLU A 172 11.04 -10.26 -7.22
N ILE A 173 10.27 -9.29 -6.69
CA ILE A 173 10.45 -7.86 -6.96
C ILE A 173 11.83 -7.39 -6.50
N SER A 174 12.33 -7.83 -5.35
CA SER A 174 13.65 -7.44 -4.84
C SER A 174 14.80 -7.98 -5.70
N GLU A 175 14.70 -9.23 -6.13
CA GLU A 175 15.67 -9.85 -7.04
C GLU A 175 15.63 -9.20 -8.42
N HIS A 176 14.44 -8.97 -8.97
CA HIS A 176 14.25 -8.19 -10.19
C HIS A 176 14.85 -6.79 -10.07
N LYS A 177 14.63 -6.09 -8.94
CA LYS A 177 15.22 -4.76 -8.70
C LYS A 177 16.75 -4.80 -8.69
N LYS A 178 17.37 -5.83 -8.09
CA LYS A 178 18.83 -5.99 -8.10
C LYS A 178 19.35 -6.23 -9.52
N TYR A 179 18.69 -7.09 -10.29
CA TYR A 179 19.03 -7.34 -11.69
C TYR A 179 18.90 -6.08 -12.54
N LEU A 180 17.75 -5.40 -12.44
CA LEU A 180 17.48 -4.14 -13.13
C LEU A 180 18.50 -3.07 -12.77
N LYS A 181 18.90 -2.95 -11.49
CA LYS A 181 19.93 -1.98 -11.08
C LYS A 181 21.28 -2.25 -11.75
N LYS A 182 21.71 -3.52 -11.82
CA LYS A 182 22.95 -3.89 -12.53
C LYS A 182 22.85 -3.56 -14.01
N TYR A 183 21.72 -3.90 -14.63
CA TYR A 183 21.44 -3.63 -16.03
C TYR A 183 21.45 -2.12 -16.37
N ILE A 184 20.80 -1.30 -15.53
CA ILE A 184 20.81 0.17 -15.67
C ILE A 184 22.22 0.73 -15.54
N THR A 185 23.02 0.20 -14.61
CA THR A 185 24.40 0.65 -14.40
C THR A 185 25.32 0.29 -15.58
N SER A 186 25.02 -0.80 -16.31
CA SER A 186 25.79 -1.17 -17.50
C SER A 186 25.45 -0.38 -18.76
N LEU A 187 24.27 0.25 -18.81
CA LEU A 187 23.73 0.90 -20.02
C LEU A 187 23.57 2.42 -19.88
N THR A 188 24.11 3.00 -18.81
CA THR A 188 23.81 4.39 -18.42
C THR A 188 24.26 5.43 -19.45
N ASP A 189 25.27 5.10 -20.26
CA ASP A 189 25.79 5.96 -21.33
C ASP A 189 25.36 5.52 -22.75
N SER A 190 24.36 4.65 -22.87
CA SER A 190 23.93 4.14 -24.18
C SER A 190 22.94 5.07 -24.89
N ILE A 191 23.19 5.33 -26.18
CA ILE A 191 22.30 6.14 -27.03
C ILE A 191 21.00 5.38 -27.25
N GLY A 192 19.86 6.05 -27.09
CA GLY A 192 18.53 5.46 -27.27
C GLY A 192 18.02 4.68 -26.06
N TYR A 193 18.72 4.73 -24.93
CA TYR A 193 18.29 4.12 -23.67
C TYR A 193 17.81 5.16 -22.67
N VAL A 194 16.64 4.92 -22.07
CA VAL A 194 16.10 5.74 -20.98
C VAL A 194 15.51 4.84 -19.91
N VAL A 195 15.71 5.22 -18.65
CA VAL A 195 15.07 4.54 -17.52
C VAL A 195 13.82 5.31 -17.12
N GLY A 196 12.66 4.77 -17.48
CA GLY A 196 11.38 5.24 -16.96
C GLY A 196 11.12 4.76 -15.53
N LEU A 197 10.07 5.28 -14.92
CA LEU A 197 9.56 4.79 -13.63
C LEU A 197 8.13 4.28 -13.84
N ALA A 198 7.91 3.01 -13.53
CA ALA A 198 6.59 2.42 -13.49
C ALA A 198 6.12 2.31 -12.04
N VAL A 199 4.84 2.57 -11.79
CA VAL A 199 4.22 2.37 -10.49
C VAL A 199 3.29 1.17 -10.59
N ILE A 200 3.50 0.18 -9.73
CA ILE A 200 2.60 -0.96 -9.55
C ILE A 200 1.74 -0.68 -8.34
N TYR A 201 0.41 -0.73 -8.52
CA TYR A 201 -0.55 -0.62 -7.43
C TYR A 201 -1.04 -2.00 -7.00
N SER A 202 -0.88 -2.32 -5.73
CA SER A 202 -1.46 -3.53 -5.14
C SER A 202 -2.84 -3.22 -4.58
N LYS A 203 -3.89 -3.79 -5.19
CA LYS A 203 -5.28 -3.58 -4.76
C LYS A 203 -5.57 -4.15 -3.36
N SER A 204 -4.88 -5.22 -2.95
CA SER A 204 -5.10 -5.89 -1.66
C SER A 204 -4.51 -5.09 -0.49
N SER A 205 -3.31 -4.56 -0.66
CA SER A 205 -2.60 -3.83 0.40
C SER A 205 -2.76 -2.30 0.31
N GLY A 206 -3.26 -1.78 -0.82
CA GLY A 206 -3.35 -0.34 -1.06
C GLY A 206 -1.99 0.32 -1.23
N GLN A 207 -0.93 -0.46 -1.50
CA GLN A 207 0.43 0.03 -1.62
C GLN A 207 0.80 0.36 -3.07
N MET A 208 1.59 1.41 -3.23
CA MET A 208 2.17 1.83 -4.50
C MET A 208 3.67 1.58 -4.50
N ASN A 209 4.12 0.69 -5.39
CA ASN A 209 5.52 0.34 -5.53
C ASN A 209 6.08 0.88 -6.84
N GLY A 210 7.07 1.76 -6.75
CA GLY A 210 7.87 2.18 -7.89
C GLY A 210 8.87 1.11 -8.32
N GLN A 211 8.99 0.89 -9.63
CA GLN A 211 10.04 0.10 -10.24
C GLN A 211 10.66 0.85 -11.43
N PRO A 212 11.99 0.80 -11.60
CA PRO A 212 12.60 1.33 -12.80
C PRO A 212 12.21 0.47 -14.01
N LEU A 213 11.81 1.13 -15.09
CA LEU A 213 11.41 0.49 -16.34
C LEU A 213 12.40 0.89 -17.44
N PRO A 214 13.34 0.03 -17.81
CA PRO A 214 14.27 0.31 -18.90
C PRO A 214 13.53 0.34 -20.24
N ILE A 215 13.69 1.41 -21.00
CA ILE A 215 13.07 1.62 -22.32
C ILE A 215 14.19 1.83 -23.34
N HIS A 216 14.12 1.09 -24.44
CA HIS A 216 15.04 1.22 -25.57
C HIS A 216 14.29 1.77 -26.76
N CYS A 217 14.94 2.69 -27.47
CA CYS A 217 14.49 3.22 -28.74
C CYS A 217 15.55 2.91 -29.80
N GLN A 218 15.08 2.44 -30.95
CA GLN A 218 15.91 2.26 -32.13
C GLN A 218 15.22 2.94 -33.30
N ILE A 219 16.00 3.65 -34.09
CA ILE A 219 15.54 4.29 -35.33
C ILE A 219 15.92 3.36 -36.48
N ASN A 220 14.94 2.96 -37.27
CA ASN A 220 15.14 2.21 -38.50
C ASN A 220 14.84 3.14 -39.67
N VAL A 221 15.77 3.23 -40.62
CA VAL A 221 15.59 4.05 -41.82
C VAL A 221 14.55 3.39 -42.73
N GLY A 222 13.47 4.08 -43.04
CA GLY A 222 12.39 3.58 -43.88
C GLY A 222 11.48 4.70 -44.39
N ALA A 223 10.56 4.37 -45.29
CA ALA A 223 9.60 5.32 -45.85
C ALA A 223 8.35 5.54 -44.96
N ALA A 224 8.23 4.81 -43.86
CA ALA A 224 7.06 4.83 -42.99
C ALA A 224 7.33 5.69 -41.74
N ASP A 225 6.65 6.84 -41.66
CA ASP A 225 6.62 7.71 -40.48
C ASP A 225 5.70 7.07 -39.40
N MET A 226 6.20 6.03 -38.74
CA MET A 226 5.45 5.27 -37.74
C MET A 226 6.31 4.97 -36.50
N VAL A 227 5.75 5.26 -35.33
CA VAL A 227 6.31 4.82 -34.04
C VAL A 227 5.63 3.51 -33.65
N VAL A 228 6.40 2.43 -33.58
CA VAL A 228 5.93 1.12 -33.14
C VAL A 228 6.55 0.81 -31.77
N ALA A 229 5.69 0.60 -30.78
CA ALA A 229 6.12 0.21 -29.45
C ALA A 229 5.70 -1.27 -29.21
N PRO A 230 6.64 -2.23 -29.26
CA PRO A 230 6.32 -3.63 -29.03
C PRO A 230 6.05 -3.86 -27.53
N GLY A 231 4.83 -4.30 -27.18
CA GLY A 231 4.47 -4.64 -25.80
C GLY A 231 2.96 -4.62 -25.51
N LYS A 232 2.58 -5.06 -24.30
CA LYS A 232 1.21 -4.97 -23.78
C LYS A 232 0.91 -3.54 -23.29
N ILE A 233 0.78 -2.62 -24.24
CA ILE A 233 0.59 -1.19 -23.97
C ILE A 233 -0.91 -0.86 -23.97
N GLY A 234 -1.38 -0.19 -22.92
CA GLY A 234 -2.76 0.31 -22.85
C GLY A 234 -3.01 1.51 -23.76
N ASP A 235 -4.28 1.81 -24.04
CA ASP A 235 -4.66 2.80 -25.05
C ASP A 235 -4.19 4.23 -24.71
N ILE A 236 -4.15 4.58 -23.41
CA ILE A 236 -3.62 5.86 -22.94
C ILE A 236 -2.13 6.01 -23.29
N ALA A 237 -1.34 4.95 -23.10
CA ALA A 237 0.09 4.98 -23.38
C ALA A 237 0.37 4.99 -24.90
N LYS A 238 -0.48 4.35 -25.72
CA LYS A 238 -0.42 4.49 -27.19
C LYS A 238 -0.70 5.92 -27.65
N ALA A 239 -1.73 6.55 -27.08
CA ALA A 239 -2.06 7.94 -27.36
C ALA A 239 -0.91 8.88 -26.97
N ALA A 240 -0.29 8.66 -25.81
CA ALA A 240 0.89 9.42 -25.38
C ALA A 240 2.06 9.30 -26.38
N GLY A 241 2.33 8.10 -26.89
CA GLY A 241 3.35 7.89 -27.93
C GLY A 241 3.09 8.68 -29.21
N GLN A 242 1.83 8.74 -29.67
CA GLN A 242 1.46 9.54 -30.85
C GLN A 242 1.61 11.06 -30.59
N ASN A 243 1.28 11.52 -29.38
CA ASN A 243 1.46 12.93 -29.01
C ASN A 243 2.93 13.33 -29.00
N VAL A 244 3.81 12.48 -28.46
CA VAL A 244 5.26 12.71 -28.46
C VAL A 244 5.80 12.73 -29.90
N ARG A 245 5.34 11.82 -30.77
CA ARG A 245 5.70 11.82 -32.19
C ARG A 245 5.36 13.16 -32.88
N ALA A 246 4.14 13.66 -32.67
CA ALA A 246 3.73 14.96 -33.24
C ALA A 246 4.62 16.12 -32.74
N SER A 247 5.03 16.08 -31.46
CA SER A 247 5.95 17.05 -30.88
C SER A 247 7.34 16.99 -31.52
N ILE A 248 7.90 15.78 -31.68
CA ILE A 248 9.22 15.58 -32.31
C ILE A 248 9.20 16.09 -33.75
N LYS A 249 8.16 15.78 -34.52
CA LYS A 249 8.01 16.24 -35.90
C LYS A 249 8.03 17.76 -36.01
N LYS A 250 7.26 18.44 -35.14
CA LYS A 250 7.25 19.90 -35.08
C LYS A 250 8.64 20.49 -34.76
N VAL A 251 9.41 19.84 -33.90
CA VAL A 251 10.78 20.28 -33.56
C VAL A 251 11.72 20.11 -34.76
N LEU A 252 11.64 18.99 -35.47
CA LEU A 252 12.46 18.72 -36.66
C LEU A 252 12.14 19.69 -37.81
N ASP A 253 10.87 20.00 -38.02
CA ASP A 253 10.42 21.00 -39.00
C ASP A 253 11.00 22.39 -38.68
N ASN A 254 10.96 22.80 -37.41
CA ASN A 254 11.51 24.10 -36.97
C ASN A 254 13.02 24.23 -37.17
N ILE A 255 13.76 23.12 -37.13
CA ILE A 255 15.23 23.09 -37.29
C ILE A 255 15.62 23.01 -38.78
N GLY A 256 14.64 22.96 -39.70
CA GLY A 256 14.88 22.83 -41.15
C GLY A 256 15.25 21.41 -41.58
N ALA A 257 15.03 20.43 -40.72
CA ALA A 257 15.35 19.01 -40.93
C ALA A 257 14.08 18.18 -41.08
N ALA A 258 13.11 18.66 -41.86
CA ALA A 258 11.78 18.05 -42.05
C ALA A 258 11.83 16.60 -42.61
N TYR A 259 12.95 16.21 -43.23
CA TYR A 259 13.17 14.88 -43.83
C TYR A 259 13.93 13.90 -42.92
N VAL A 260 14.29 14.30 -41.71
CA VAL A 260 14.96 13.43 -40.73
C VAL A 260 13.89 12.77 -39.86
N GLY A 261 13.17 11.78 -40.42
CA GLY A 261 12.07 11.09 -39.74
C GLY A 261 11.58 9.88 -40.50
#